data_AF-A0A1H9I2S8-F1
#
_entry.id   AF-A0A1H9I2S8-F1
#
_cell.length_a   1.000
_cell.length_b   1.000
_cell.length_c   1.000
_cell.angle_alpha   90.00
_cell.angle_beta   90.00
_cell.angle_gamma   90.00
#
_symmetry.space_group_name_H-M   'P 1'
#
loop_
_entity.id
_entity.type
_entity.pdbx_description
1 polymer ?
#
loop_
_entity_poly.entity_id
_entity_poly.type
_entity_poly.pdbx_seq_one_letter_code
_entity_poly.pdbx_strand_id
1 'polypeptide(L)' 'MDERSYPIKLTDPDGDDPRFTFGFVHEVGEVLTKHGFPGVGQSWRDHLELQQALYRFIYVGDTRTERLAS' A
#
# COMPACT_ATOMS: atom_id res chain seq x y z
N MET A 1 -23.37 14.02 -6.02
CA MET A 1 -22.50 13.60 -4.91
C MET A 1 -21.14 13.32 -5.51
N ASP A 2 -20.05 13.74 -4.88
CA ASP A 2 -18.71 13.34 -5.31
C ASP A 2 -18.55 11.87 -4.89
N GLU A 3 -19.02 10.95 -5.72
CA GLU A 3 -19.18 9.52 -5.43
C GLU A 3 -17.84 8.78 -5.61
N ARG A 4 -16.77 9.37 -5.09
CA ARG A 4 -15.46 8.71 -5.10
C ARG A 4 -15.52 7.56 -4.12
N SER A 5 -15.30 6.34 -4.62
CA SER A 5 -15.11 5.16 -3.77
C SER A 5 -13.87 5.27 -2.86
N TYR A 6 -13.03 6.29 -3.05
CA TYR A 6 -11.81 6.58 -2.31
C TYR A 6 -11.81 8.08 -1.95
N PRO A 7 -11.85 8.40 -0.64
CA PRO A 7 -10.60 8.36 0.13
C PRO A 7 -10.67 7.39 1.31
N ILE A 8 -9.81 6.36 1.29
CA ILE A 8 -9.67 5.46 2.44
C ILE A 8 -8.97 6.22 3.57
N LYS A 9 -9.69 6.40 4.69
CA LYS A 9 -9.10 6.90 5.94
C LYS A 9 -8.44 5.74 6.67
N LEU A 10 -7.33 6.02 7.34
CA LEU A 10 -6.73 5.08 8.27
C LEU A 10 -7.76 4.75 9.36
N THR A 11 -8.07 3.46 9.50
CA THR A 11 -9.10 2.98 10.43
C THR A 11 -8.54 2.78 11.84
N ASP A 12 -7.23 2.55 11.96
CA ASP A 12 -6.53 2.28 13.22
C ASP A 12 -5.30 3.20 13.40
N PRO A 13 -5.26 4.04 14.45
CA PRO A 13 -4.13 4.92 14.72
C PRO A 13 -2.82 4.19 15.11
N ASP A 14 -2.90 2.94 15.57
CA ASP A 14 -1.75 2.11 15.91
C ASP A 14 -1.13 1.44 14.67
N GLY A 15 -1.75 1.63 13.50
CA GLY A 15 -1.21 1.26 12.20
C GLY A 15 -1.43 -0.19 11.79
N ASP A 16 -2.32 -0.90 12.49
CA ASP A 16 -2.78 -2.23 12.08
C ASP A 16 -4.07 -2.11 11.27
N ASP A 17 -4.02 -2.46 9.98
CA ASP A 17 -5.21 -2.50 9.13
C ASP A 17 -5.44 -3.91 8.62
N PRO A 18 -6.53 -4.59 9.04
CA PRO A 18 -6.76 -6.00 8.72
C PRO A 18 -6.99 -6.25 7.22
N ARG A 19 -7.18 -5.20 6.41
CA ARG A 19 -7.25 -5.33 4.95
C ARG A 19 -5.90 -5.70 4.32
N PHE A 20 -4.78 -5.40 5.00
CA PHE A 20 -3.42 -5.75 4.57
C PHE A 20 -3.08 -7.21 4.90
N THR A 21 -3.90 -8.12 4.40
CA THR A 21 -3.68 -9.56 4.58
C THR A 21 -2.49 -10.05 3.76
N PHE A 22 -1.88 -11.17 4.17
CA PHE A 22 -0.82 -11.82 3.39
C PHE A 22 -1.28 -12.15 1.95
N GLY A 23 -2.51 -12.65 1.79
CA GLY A 23 -3.07 -12.97 0.47
C GLY A 23 -3.19 -11.74 -0.43
N PHE A 24 -3.69 -10.63 0.11
CA PHE A 24 -3.76 -9.36 -0.61
C PHE A 24 -2.38 -8.88 -1.05
N VAL A 25 -1.39 -8.92 -0.16
CA VAL A 25 -0.01 -8.50 -0.47
C VAL A 25 0.60 -9.39 -1.56
N HIS A 26 0.35 -10.70 -1.51
CA HIS A 26 0.78 -11.65 -2.54
C HIS A 26 0.16 -11.31 -3.91
N GLU A 27 -1.15 -11.09 -3.98
CA GLU A 27 -1.85 -10.72 -5.22
C GLU A 27 -1.33 -9.42 -5.84
N VAL A 28 -1.11 -8.39 -5.01
CA VAL A 28 -0.48 -7.13 -5.47
C VAL A 28 0.94 -7.38 -5.98
N GLY A 29 1.68 -8.23 -5.28
CA GLY A 29 3.01 -8.69 -5.68
C GLY A 29 3.04 -9.31 -7.08
N GLU A 30 2.09 -10.20 -7.38
CA GLU A 30 1.95 -10.80 -8.71
C GLU A 30 1.67 -9.75 -9.78
N VAL A 31 0.83 -8.75 -9.50
CA VAL A 31 0.56 -7.63 -10.42
C VAL A 31 1.83 -6.83 -10.67
N LEU A 32 2.55 -6.43 -9.63
CA LEU A 32 3.80 -5.68 -9.76
C LEU A 32 4.83 -6.46 -10.58
N THR A 33 4.96 -7.76 -10.33
CA THR A 33 5.87 -8.65 -11.08
C THR A 33 5.53 -8.66 -12.57
N LYS A 34 4.24 -8.72 -12.93
CA LYS A 34 3.79 -8.67 -14.33
C LYS A 34 4.15 -7.35 -15.02
N HIS A 35 4.35 -6.28 -14.25
CA HIS A 35 4.77 -4.97 -14.75
C HIS A 35 6.29 -4.73 -14.67
N GLY A 36 7.08 -5.78 -14.38
CA GLY A 36 8.55 -5.71 -14.41
C GLY A 36 9.20 -5.31 -13.09
N PHE A 37 8.44 -5.23 -12.00
CA PHE A 37 9.01 -5.13 -10.66
C PHE A 37 9.58 -6.48 -10.20
N PRO A 38 10.52 -6.49 -9.24
CA PRO A 38 10.97 -7.72 -8.60
C PRO A 38 9.79 -8.52 -8.02
N GLY A 39 9.86 -9.84 -8.17
CA GLY A 39 8.90 -10.72 -7.54
C GLY A 39 8.99 -10.67 -6.02
N VAL A 40 7.85 -10.77 -5.36
CA VAL A 40 7.81 -11.05 -3.92
C VAL A 40 8.25 -12.51 -3.79
N GLY A 41 9.50 -12.73 -3.37
CA GLY A 41 10.05 -14.08 -3.31
C GLY A 41 9.32 -14.97 -2.31
N GLN A 42 9.74 -16.22 -2.17
CA GLN A 42 9.26 -17.12 -1.11
C GLN A 42 9.63 -16.64 0.31
N SER A 43 10.35 -15.52 0.42
CA SER A 43 10.74 -14.91 1.68
C SER A 43 9.58 -14.12 2.29
N TRP A 44 9.30 -14.39 3.57
CA TRP A 44 8.34 -13.61 4.35
C TRP A 44 8.72 -12.13 4.47
N ARG A 45 10.02 -11.80 4.33
CA ARG A 45 10.51 -10.42 4.42
C ARG A 45 10.03 -9.57 3.24
N ASP A 46 10.04 -10.12 2.04
CA ASP A 46 9.63 -9.38 0.84
C ASP A 46 8.13 -9.01 0.92
N HIS A 47 7.33 -9.91 1.48
CA HIS A 47 5.92 -9.68 1.75
C HIS A 47 5.73 -8.57 2.79
N LEU A 48 6.47 -8.59 3.89
CA LEU A 48 6.36 -7.56 4.92
C LEU A 48 6.79 -6.17 4.40
N GLU A 49 7.86 -6.11 3.60
CA GLU A 49 8.30 -4.86 2.97
C GLU A 49 7.24 -4.30 2.01
N LEU A 50 6.66 -5.16 1.16
CA LEU A 50 5.58 -4.75 0.25
C LEU A 50 4.34 -4.30 1.03
N GLN A 51 3.96 -5.01 2.09
CA GLN A 51 2.84 -4.64 2.96
C GLN A 51 3.03 -3.22 3.53
N GLN A 52 4.20 -2.94 4.10
CA GLN A 52 4.52 -1.63 4.66
C GLN A 52 4.57 -0.53 3.59
N ALA A 53 5.10 -0.82 2.40
CA ALA A 53 5.14 0.13 1.30
C ALA A 53 3.73 0.50 0.82
N LEU A 54 2.85 -0.49 0.66
CA LEU A 54 1.45 -0.27 0.27
C LEU A 54 0.70 0.54 1.35
N TYR A 55 0.91 0.21 2.63
CA TYR A 55 0.31 0.95 3.74
C TYR A 55 0.70 2.43 3.69
N ARG A 56 2.00 2.71 3.54
CA ARG A 56 2.50 4.10 3.42
C ARG A 56 1.94 4.79 2.18
N PHE A 57 1.90 4.11 1.04
CA PHE A 57 1.36 4.66 -0.21
C PHE A 57 -0.11 5.08 -0.07
N ILE A 58 -0.94 4.23 0.55
CA ILE A 58 -2.38 4.46 0.68
C ILE A 58 -2.72 5.50 1.76
N TYR A 59 -2.05 5.45 2.91
CA TYR A 59 -2.44 6.26 4.07
C TYR A 59 -1.58 7.49 4.32
N VAL A 60 -0.28 7.40 4.09
CA VAL A 60 0.63 8.50 4.41
C VAL A 60 0.65 9.54 3.28
N GLY A 61 0.33 9.11 2.06
CA GLY A 61 0.33 9.98 0.88
C GLY A 61 1.71 10.58 0.59
N ASP A 62 1.93 11.06 -0.62
CA ASP A 62 3.14 11.82 -0.92
C ASP A 62 2.98 13.25 -0.36
N THR A 63 3.58 13.52 0.81
CA THR A 63 3.69 14.87 1.38
C THR A 63 4.44 15.84 0.45
N ARG A 64 5.02 15.37 -0.67
CA ARG A 64 5.63 16.20 -1.71
C ARG A 64 4.64 17.07 -2.48
N THR A 65 3.36 16.70 -2.54
CA THR A 65 2.34 17.52 -3.24
C THR A 65 1.97 18.78 -2.44
N GLU A 66 2.17 18.79 -1.13
CA GLU A 66 1.89 19.97 -0.28
C GLU A 66 3.00 21.02 -0.32
N ARG A 67 4.26 20.61 -0.55
CA ARG A 67 5.42 21.53 -0.59
C ARG A 67 5.58 22.33 -1.87
N LEU A 68 4.83 22.02 -2.93
CA LEU A 68 4.82 22.81 -4.17
C LEU A 68 3.64 23.81 -4.23
N ALA A 69 2.82 23.86 -3.18
CA ALA A 69 1.66 24.73 -3.07
C ALA A 69 1.80 25.80 -1.97
N SER A 70 3.01 26.05 -1.45
CA SER A 70 3.37 27.13 -0.52
C SER A 70 4.57 27.91 -1.06
#